data_AF-A0A397AQH5-F1
#
_entry.id   AF-A0A397AQH5-F1
#
_cell.length_a   1.000
_cell.length_b   1.000
_cell.length_c   1.000
_cell.angle_alpha   90.00
_cell.angle_beta   90.00
_cell.angle_gamma   90.00
#
_symmetry.space_group_name_H-M   'P 1'
#
loop_
_entity.id
_entity.type
_entity.pdbx_description
1 polymer ?
#
loop_
_entity_poly.entity_id
_entity_poly.type
_entity_poly.pdbx_seq_one_letter_code
_entity_poly.pdbx_strand_id
1 'polypeptide(L)'
;MDESYIHHNYARHNDSLYFPDDKLDNAPKPKHKGQRLCIIAGILDDGAAGSKLITTRVFRGGRRQPKDYHAMFDHAYFVDWIKQLMDELDLLGKTGAVIVMDNASYHKGLPPTTPKGTWKKQDLLEACQRIGVEATAVEYRTVIWAKLQAYIKENVVPEVVALARSRGYEVVYTPPYHSDLQPIEYIWAYVKGIVGRQYTTETTMEDVRRRLDIALGGVPSDVIYRCISHTKKKVSELSAYLVELEAADEAVNEPALPGEDESSDDAESDDDQSILTDIVV
;
A
#
# COMPACT_ATOMS: atom_id res chain seq x y z
N MET A 1 -5.90 -4.96 1.78
CA MET A 1 -5.26 -5.55 2.97
C MET A 1 -4.09 -4.68 3.36
N ASP A 2 -3.58 -4.85 4.58
CA ASP A 2 -2.39 -4.14 5.05
C ASP A 2 -1.87 -4.76 6.36
N GLU A 3 -0.67 -4.33 6.77
CA GLU A 3 -0.11 -4.60 8.09
C GLU A 3 -0.20 -3.39 9.02
N SER A 4 -0.16 -3.63 10.32
CA SER A 4 -0.06 -2.56 11.31
C SER A 4 0.62 -3.00 12.58
N TYR A 5 0.82 -2.09 13.51
CA TYR A 5 1.35 -2.40 14.83
C TYR A 5 0.75 -1.53 15.93
N ILE A 6 0.77 -2.05 17.15
CA ILE A 6 0.43 -1.30 18.36
C ILE A 6 1.51 -1.50 19.44
N HIS A 7 1.92 -0.39 20.04
CA HIS A 7 2.92 -0.38 21.11
C HIS A 7 2.30 -0.74 22.47
N HIS A 8 3.12 -1.28 23.37
CA HIS A 8 2.76 -1.51 24.78
C HIS A 8 2.16 -0.25 25.41
N ASN A 9 2.88 0.87 25.28
CA ASN A 9 2.49 2.13 25.90
C ASN A 9 1.76 3.04 24.90
N TYR A 10 0.98 2.45 23.99
CA TYR A 10 0.17 3.22 23.04
C TYR A 10 -0.96 3.93 23.79
N ALA A 11 -0.80 5.24 23.97
CA ALA A 11 -1.85 6.15 24.41
C ALA A 11 -2.40 6.93 23.20
N ARG A 12 -3.65 7.37 23.28
CA ARG A 12 -4.26 8.24 22.25
C ARG A 12 -3.40 9.52 22.08
N HIS A 13 -3.16 9.93 20.84
CA HIS A 13 -2.44 11.20 20.55
C HIS A 13 -3.34 12.42 20.82
N ASN A 14 -2.72 13.52 21.30
CA ASN A 14 -3.40 14.78 21.63
C ASN A 14 -4.08 15.48 20.45
N ASP A 15 -3.81 15.08 19.20
CA ASP A 15 -4.42 15.68 18.00
C ASP A 15 -5.81 15.10 17.68
N SER A 16 -6.42 14.44 18.66
CA SER A 16 -7.79 13.95 18.55
C SER A 16 -8.77 15.07 18.82
N LEU A 17 -9.77 15.28 17.96
CA LEU A 17 -10.85 16.25 18.18
C LEU A 17 -11.44 16.13 19.60
N TYR A 18 -11.40 17.26 20.31
CA TYR A 18 -11.79 17.44 21.70
C TYR A 18 -13.30 17.66 21.84
N PHE A 19 -13.92 17.00 22.82
CA PHE A 19 -15.28 17.30 23.28
C PHE A 19 -15.18 18.04 24.63
N PRO A 20 -15.75 19.26 24.77
CA PRO A 20 -15.58 20.11 25.96
C PRO A 20 -15.94 19.52 27.32
N ASP A 21 -16.76 18.47 27.36
CA ASP A 21 -17.30 17.91 28.60
C ASP A 21 -16.77 16.51 28.96
N ASP A 22 -15.71 16.01 28.30
CA ASP A 22 -15.14 14.68 28.61
C ASP A 22 -14.29 14.71 29.90
N LYS A 23 -14.92 14.43 31.05
CA LYS A 23 -14.28 14.39 32.38
C LYS A 23 -13.34 13.18 32.60
N LEU A 24 -13.12 12.33 31.60
CA LEU A 24 -12.22 11.17 31.68
C LEU A 24 -10.81 11.45 31.11
N ASP A 25 -10.53 12.68 30.69
CA ASP A 25 -9.33 13.04 29.93
C ASP A 25 -8.08 13.35 30.81
N ASN A 26 -7.68 12.39 31.64
CA ASN A 26 -6.35 12.40 32.27
C ASN A 26 -5.40 11.49 31.48
N ALA A 27 -4.91 11.96 30.34
CA ALA A 27 -3.91 11.24 29.54
C ALA A 27 -2.63 11.00 30.39
N PRO A 28 -2.26 9.75 30.72
CA PRO A 28 -1.07 9.48 31.50
C PRO A 28 0.20 9.83 30.71
N LYS A 29 1.26 10.29 31.39
CA LYS A 29 2.55 10.58 30.74
C LYS A 29 3.04 9.35 29.94
N PRO A 30 3.38 9.50 28.66
CA PRO A 30 3.79 8.38 27.83
C PRO A 30 5.12 7.78 28.34
N LYS A 31 5.10 6.47 28.63
CA LYS A 31 6.32 5.68 28.88
C LYS A 31 7.03 5.39 27.55
N HIS A 32 8.29 4.94 27.58
CA HIS A 32 9.00 4.48 26.37
C HIS A 32 8.14 3.51 25.56
N LYS A 33 8.18 3.56 24.22
CA LYS A 33 7.25 2.84 23.32
C LYS A 33 7.10 1.33 23.61
N GLY A 34 8.07 0.70 24.26
CA GLY A 34 7.99 -0.69 24.69
C GLY A 34 7.92 -1.65 23.50
N GLN A 35 7.55 -2.90 23.75
CA GLN A 35 7.36 -3.90 22.68
C GLN A 35 6.11 -3.60 21.85
N ARG A 36 6.07 -4.10 20.61
CA ARG A 36 4.88 -4.02 19.74
C ARG A 36 4.21 -5.37 19.48
N LEU A 37 2.89 -5.33 19.33
CA LEU A 37 2.13 -6.33 18.59
C LEU A 37 2.08 -5.91 17.13
N CYS A 38 2.34 -6.84 16.22
CA CYS A 38 2.16 -6.68 14.78
C CYS A 38 0.85 -7.37 14.37
N ILE A 39 0.17 -6.77 13.41
CA ILE A 39 -1.16 -7.13 12.96
C ILE A 39 -1.12 -7.17 11.44
N ILE A 40 -1.82 -8.13 10.83
CA ILE A 40 -2.09 -8.16 9.39
C ILE A 40 -3.53 -8.61 9.20
N ALA A 41 -4.27 -7.94 8.30
CA ALA A 41 -5.62 -8.34 7.96
C ALA A 41 -6.03 -7.89 6.55
N GLY A 42 -7.06 -8.53 6.02
CA GLY A 42 -7.86 -8.03 4.92
C GLY A 42 -9.14 -7.38 5.43
N ILE A 43 -9.69 -6.45 4.63
CA ILE A 43 -11.08 -6.02 4.78
C ILE A 43 -11.83 -6.40 3.51
N LEU A 44 -13.01 -6.99 3.69
CA LEU A 44 -13.88 -7.41 2.60
C LEU A 44 -15.01 -6.40 2.45
N ASP A 45 -15.20 -5.93 1.23
CA ASP A 45 -16.42 -5.22 0.84
C ASP A 45 -17.51 -6.24 0.49
N ASP A 46 -18.57 -6.26 1.29
CA ASP A 46 -19.75 -7.09 1.05
C ASP A 46 -21.03 -6.31 1.43
N GLY A 47 -20.99 -5.00 1.16
CA GLY A 47 -22.06 -4.06 1.51
C GLY A 47 -22.12 -3.68 2.99
N ALA A 48 -23.07 -2.81 3.33
CA ALA A 48 -23.17 -2.19 4.66
C ALA A 48 -23.41 -3.17 5.83
N ALA A 49 -23.95 -4.36 5.55
CA ALA A 49 -24.23 -5.39 6.56
C ALA A 49 -23.33 -6.64 6.44
N GLY A 50 -22.61 -6.81 5.32
CA GLY A 50 -21.77 -7.98 5.06
C GLY A 50 -20.27 -7.72 5.16
N SER A 51 -19.82 -6.47 5.02
CA SER A 51 -18.40 -6.10 5.07
C SER A 51 -17.78 -6.50 6.40
N LYS A 52 -16.55 -7.02 6.38
CA LYS A 52 -15.90 -7.59 7.58
C LYS A 52 -14.37 -7.58 7.47
N LEU A 53 -13.70 -7.66 8.63
CA LEU A 53 -12.28 -8.03 8.70
C LEU A 53 -12.14 -9.52 8.39
N ILE A 54 -11.15 -9.87 7.58
CA ILE A 54 -10.84 -11.25 7.19
C ILE A 54 -9.36 -11.54 7.40
N THR A 55 -9.05 -12.80 7.70
CA THR A 55 -7.68 -13.34 7.77
C THR A 55 -6.79 -12.57 8.75
N THR A 56 -7.37 -12.13 9.87
CA THR A 56 -6.66 -11.34 10.87
C THR A 56 -5.65 -12.20 11.62
N ARG A 57 -4.37 -11.81 11.61
CA ARG A 57 -3.33 -12.40 12.46
C ARG A 57 -2.70 -11.33 13.34
N VAL A 58 -2.42 -11.70 14.59
CA VAL A 58 -1.75 -10.85 15.58
C VAL A 58 -0.61 -11.62 16.22
N PHE A 59 0.60 -11.09 16.16
CA PHE A 59 1.78 -11.68 16.79
C PHE A 59 2.63 -10.63 17.51
N ARG A 60 3.41 -11.06 18.49
CA ARG A 60 4.32 -10.19 19.24
C ARG A 60 5.70 -10.24 18.59
N GLY A 61 6.30 -9.08 18.33
CA GLY A 61 7.67 -9.05 17.84
C GLY A 61 8.66 -9.57 18.88
N GLY A 62 9.81 -10.10 18.42
CA GLY A 62 10.87 -10.61 19.30
C GLY A 62 11.46 -9.57 20.26
N ARG A 63 12.41 -9.97 21.12
CA ARG A 63 13.04 -9.06 22.10
C ARG A 63 13.81 -7.90 21.45
N ARG A 64 14.41 -8.14 20.27
CA ARG A 64 15.00 -7.11 19.42
C ARG A 64 14.05 -6.84 18.27
N GLN A 65 13.46 -5.65 18.24
CA GLN A 65 12.51 -5.25 17.21
C GLN A 65 13.16 -4.22 16.30
N PRO A 66 13.16 -4.41 14.96
CA PRO A 66 13.64 -3.41 14.02
C PRO A 66 12.84 -2.11 14.16
N LYS A 67 13.46 -0.96 13.87
CA LYS A 67 12.78 0.35 13.94
C LYS A 67 11.55 0.35 13.05
N ASP A 68 11.71 -0.14 11.82
CA ASP A 68 10.63 -0.45 10.91
C ASP A 68 9.95 -1.76 11.32
N TYR A 69 8.62 -1.78 11.35
CA TYR A 69 7.85 -2.97 11.67
C TYR A 69 7.62 -3.86 10.45
N HIS A 70 7.73 -3.34 9.22
CA HIS A 70 7.68 -4.14 8.00
C HIS A 70 8.79 -5.20 7.98
N ALA A 71 9.94 -4.94 8.62
CA ALA A 71 11.00 -5.93 8.81
C ALA A 71 10.63 -7.10 9.75
N MET A 72 9.43 -7.09 10.35
CA MET A 72 8.85 -8.25 11.07
C MET A 72 8.10 -9.20 10.16
N PHE A 73 7.81 -8.78 8.92
CA PHE A 73 7.15 -9.58 7.91
C PHE A 73 8.18 -9.97 6.86
N ASP A 74 8.19 -11.25 6.47
CA ASP A 74 9.00 -11.74 5.37
C ASP A 74 8.10 -12.28 4.26
N HIS A 75 8.69 -12.50 3.09
CA HIS A 75 7.96 -12.94 1.92
C HIS A 75 7.30 -14.32 2.13
N ALA A 76 7.95 -15.24 2.85
CA ALA A 76 7.41 -16.57 3.10
C ALA A 76 6.17 -16.50 4.00
N TYR A 77 6.24 -15.71 5.07
CA TYR A 77 5.10 -15.43 5.93
C TYR A 77 3.94 -14.82 5.16
N PHE A 78 4.23 -13.85 4.28
CA PHE A 78 3.21 -13.18 3.47
C PHE A 78 2.55 -14.13 2.46
N VAL A 79 3.33 -15.00 1.80
CA VAL A 79 2.81 -16.03 0.89
C VAL A 79 1.88 -16.99 1.64
N ASP A 80 2.21 -17.40 2.86
CA ASP A 80 1.34 -18.26 3.67
C ASP A 80 0.08 -17.53 4.13
N TRP A 81 0.19 -16.24 4.46
CA TRP A 81 -0.95 -15.42 4.83
C TRP A 81 -1.90 -15.20 3.66
N ILE A 82 -1.40 -14.87 2.47
CA ILE A 82 -2.25 -14.60 1.30
C ILE A 82 -2.95 -15.87 0.80
N LYS A 83 -2.35 -17.05 0.97
CA LYS A 83 -3.03 -18.34 0.73
C LYS A 83 -4.25 -18.50 1.62
N GLN A 84 -4.11 -18.20 2.92
CA GLN A 84 -5.24 -18.25 3.86
C GLN A 84 -6.30 -17.20 3.56
N LEU A 85 -5.89 -16.01 3.10
CA LEU A 85 -6.83 -15.00 2.61
C LEU A 85 -7.68 -15.54 1.48
N MET A 86 -7.06 -16.16 0.47
CA MET A 86 -7.78 -16.74 -0.64
C MET A 86 -8.64 -17.94 -0.21
N ASP A 87 -8.15 -18.80 0.68
CA ASP A 87 -8.94 -19.91 1.24
C ASP A 87 -10.20 -19.39 1.95
N GLU A 88 -10.11 -18.28 2.68
CA GLU A 88 -11.26 -17.64 3.33
C GLU A 88 -12.22 -16.99 2.33
N LEU A 89 -11.70 -16.35 1.27
CA LEU A 89 -12.53 -15.83 0.18
C LEU A 89 -13.29 -16.94 -0.54
N ASP A 90 -12.62 -18.06 -0.83
CA ASP A 90 -13.19 -19.25 -1.45
C ASP A 90 -14.32 -19.82 -0.57
N LEU A 91 -14.08 -19.92 0.75
CA LEU A 91 -15.07 -20.39 1.73
C LEU A 91 -16.30 -19.46 1.82
N LEU A 92 -16.09 -18.15 1.66
CA LEU A 92 -17.15 -17.15 1.61
C LEU A 92 -17.87 -17.09 0.25
N GLY A 93 -17.48 -17.93 -0.71
CA GLY A 93 -18.08 -17.99 -2.05
C GLY A 93 -17.81 -16.75 -2.90
N LYS A 94 -16.71 -16.02 -2.62
CA LYS A 94 -16.33 -14.84 -3.40
C LYS A 94 -15.62 -15.26 -4.67
N THR A 95 -15.94 -14.61 -5.78
CA THR A 95 -15.33 -14.85 -7.09
C THR A 95 -14.98 -13.50 -7.72
N GLY A 96 -13.89 -13.44 -8.50
CA GLY A 96 -13.45 -12.21 -9.16
C GLY A 96 -13.06 -11.07 -8.20
N ALA A 97 -12.71 -11.39 -6.96
CA ALA A 97 -12.29 -10.37 -6.00
C ALA A 97 -10.94 -9.75 -6.39
N VAL A 98 -10.82 -8.45 -6.15
CA VAL A 98 -9.58 -7.69 -6.34
C VAL A 98 -8.90 -7.51 -4.97
N ILE A 99 -7.70 -8.05 -4.83
CA ILE A 99 -6.85 -7.93 -3.65
C ILE A 99 -5.98 -6.68 -3.83
N VAL A 100 -6.29 -5.65 -3.05
CA VAL A 100 -5.55 -4.38 -3.05
C VAL A 100 -4.53 -4.36 -1.92
N MET A 101 -3.26 -4.02 -2.22
CA MET A 101 -2.16 -3.94 -1.23
C MET A 101 -1.12 -2.86 -1.58
N ASP A 102 -0.25 -2.53 -0.62
CA ASP A 102 0.82 -1.53 -0.81
C ASP A 102 2.04 -2.11 -1.56
N ASN A 103 3.08 -1.28 -1.70
CA ASN A 103 4.29 -1.62 -2.42
C ASN A 103 5.39 -2.24 -1.55
N ALA A 104 5.10 -2.75 -0.35
CA ALA A 104 6.11 -3.35 0.51
C ALA A 104 6.90 -4.43 -0.23
N SER A 105 8.22 -4.47 -0.04
CA SER A 105 9.10 -5.31 -0.86
C SER A 105 8.78 -6.81 -0.74
N TYR A 106 8.30 -7.26 0.43
CA TYR A 106 7.86 -8.63 0.66
C TYR A 106 6.53 -8.97 -0.03
N HIS A 107 5.72 -7.99 -0.46
CA HIS A 107 4.56 -8.21 -1.33
C HIS A 107 4.95 -8.50 -2.79
N LYS A 108 6.19 -8.21 -3.17
CA LYS A 108 6.70 -8.31 -4.54
C LYS A 108 7.76 -9.38 -4.72
N GLY A 109 7.88 -10.30 -3.77
CA GLY A 109 8.81 -11.42 -3.90
C GLY A 109 8.51 -12.25 -5.15
N LEU A 110 9.56 -12.51 -5.92
CA LEU A 110 9.49 -13.28 -7.15
C LEU A 110 9.54 -14.78 -6.83
N PRO A 111 8.98 -15.65 -7.69
CA PRO A 111 9.02 -17.09 -7.50
C PRO A 111 10.43 -17.60 -7.16
N PRO A 112 10.60 -18.62 -6.30
CA PRO A 112 11.91 -19.12 -5.89
C PRO A 112 12.81 -19.59 -7.06
N THR A 113 12.19 -19.98 -8.17
CA THR A 113 12.85 -20.41 -9.41
C THR A 113 13.44 -19.26 -10.23
N THR A 114 13.13 -18.00 -9.87
CA THR A 114 13.57 -16.81 -10.57
C THR A 114 15.10 -16.63 -10.43
N PRO A 115 15.83 -16.44 -11.54
CA PRO A 115 17.28 -16.24 -11.50
C PRO A 115 17.66 -15.02 -10.67
N LYS A 116 18.77 -15.13 -9.91
CA LYS A 116 19.27 -14.05 -9.06
C LYS A 116 20.64 -13.59 -9.51
N GLY A 117 20.90 -12.29 -9.37
CA GLY A 117 22.20 -11.70 -9.72
C GLY A 117 23.37 -12.21 -8.88
N THR A 118 23.11 -12.95 -7.80
CA THR A 118 24.13 -13.62 -6.97
C THR A 118 24.52 -15.02 -7.48
N TRP A 119 23.80 -15.58 -8.45
CA TRP A 119 24.08 -16.92 -9.00
C TRP A 119 25.38 -16.97 -9.79
N LYS A 120 25.99 -18.16 -9.87
CA LYS A 120 27.22 -18.36 -10.64
C LYS A 120 26.92 -18.28 -12.14
N LYS A 121 27.96 -18.01 -12.94
CA LYS A 121 27.81 -17.87 -14.40
C LYS A 121 27.16 -19.10 -15.05
N GLN A 122 27.52 -20.30 -14.60
CA GLN A 122 26.93 -21.54 -15.10
C GLN A 122 25.42 -21.61 -14.81
N ASP A 123 25.02 -21.35 -13.57
CA ASP A 123 23.59 -21.35 -13.18
C ASP A 123 22.78 -20.31 -13.98
N LEU A 124 23.38 -19.15 -14.29
CA LEU A 124 22.74 -18.14 -15.13
C LEU A 124 22.58 -18.62 -16.59
N LEU A 125 23.56 -19.34 -17.15
CA LEU A 125 23.45 -19.94 -18.48
C LEU A 125 22.37 -21.03 -18.53
N GLU A 126 22.31 -21.88 -17.51
CA GLU A 126 21.25 -22.91 -17.37
C GLU A 126 19.87 -22.25 -17.24
N ALA A 127 19.78 -21.14 -16.50
CA ALA A 127 18.56 -20.35 -16.43
C ALA A 127 18.17 -19.75 -17.78
N CYS A 128 19.13 -19.19 -18.52
CA CYS A 128 18.92 -18.68 -19.88
C CYS A 128 18.35 -19.77 -20.81
N GLN A 129 18.94 -20.97 -20.80
CA GLN A 129 18.46 -22.11 -21.59
C GLN A 129 17.03 -22.51 -21.22
N ARG A 130 16.72 -22.61 -19.92
CA ARG A 130 15.38 -22.99 -19.44
C ARG A 130 14.31 -21.97 -19.83
N ILE A 131 14.67 -20.70 -19.88
CA ILE A 131 13.73 -19.57 -20.09
C ILE A 131 13.67 -19.16 -21.58
N GLY A 132 14.63 -19.61 -22.40
CA GLY A 132 14.71 -19.24 -23.83
C GLY A 132 15.39 -17.90 -24.08
N VAL A 133 16.24 -17.44 -23.17
CA VAL A 133 17.07 -16.22 -23.34
C VAL A 133 18.40 -16.61 -23.99
N GLU A 134 18.74 -15.99 -25.12
CA GLU A 134 20.01 -16.26 -25.80
C GLU A 134 21.22 -15.76 -24.98
N ALA A 135 22.07 -16.69 -24.53
CA ALA A 135 23.31 -16.40 -23.85
C ALA A 135 24.36 -17.46 -24.14
N THR A 136 25.60 -17.03 -24.33
CA THR A 136 26.74 -17.89 -24.67
C THR A 136 27.76 -17.96 -23.55
N ALA A 137 28.51 -19.07 -23.49
CA ALA A 137 29.55 -19.27 -22.46
C ALA A 137 30.71 -18.26 -22.57
N VAL A 138 30.88 -17.57 -23.70
CA VAL A 138 31.91 -16.54 -23.88
C VAL A 138 31.52 -15.19 -23.26
N GLU A 139 30.23 -14.92 -23.07
CA GLU A 139 29.76 -13.65 -22.50
C GLU A 139 30.15 -13.48 -21.03
N TYR A 140 30.36 -12.23 -20.60
CA TYR A 140 30.60 -11.95 -19.19
C TYR A 140 29.34 -12.23 -18.36
N ARG A 141 29.54 -12.65 -17.09
CA ARG A 141 28.45 -12.94 -16.15
C ARG A 141 27.46 -11.76 -16.03
N THR A 142 27.97 -10.54 -16.05
CA THR A 142 27.18 -9.30 -15.97
C THR A 142 26.28 -9.10 -17.19
N VAL A 143 26.75 -9.46 -18.39
CA VAL A 143 25.96 -9.39 -19.64
C VAL A 143 24.82 -10.41 -19.61
N ILE A 144 25.13 -11.65 -19.22
CA ILE A 144 24.12 -12.72 -19.06
C ILE A 144 23.06 -12.30 -18.04
N TRP A 145 23.49 -11.73 -16.90
CA TRP A 145 22.58 -11.24 -15.88
C TRP A 145 21.69 -10.09 -16.40
N ALA A 146 22.23 -9.13 -17.15
CA ALA A 146 21.45 -8.02 -17.71
C ALA A 146 20.33 -8.51 -18.65
N LYS A 147 20.61 -9.52 -19.49
CA LYS A 147 19.59 -10.17 -20.34
C LYS A 147 18.49 -10.82 -19.51
N LEU A 148 18.87 -11.56 -18.46
CA LEU A 148 17.91 -12.15 -17.53
C LEU A 148 17.11 -11.10 -16.77
N GLN A 149 17.71 -9.98 -16.37
CA GLN A 149 17.00 -8.89 -15.70
C GLN A 149 15.93 -8.26 -16.60
N ALA A 150 16.24 -8.02 -17.88
CA ALA A 150 15.26 -7.54 -18.85
C ALA A 150 14.10 -8.54 -18.99
N TYR A 151 14.41 -9.82 -19.19
CA TYR A 151 13.39 -10.87 -19.25
C TYR A 151 12.53 -10.91 -17.97
N ILE A 152 13.15 -10.88 -16.79
CA ILE A 152 12.45 -10.93 -15.50
C ILE A 152 11.49 -9.76 -15.36
N LYS A 153 11.95 -8.54 -15.70
CA LYS A 153 11.12 -7.32 -15.61
C LYS A 153 9.85 -7.41 -16.46
N GLU A 154 9.94 -8.04 -17.63
CA GLU A 154 8.86 -8.10 -18.60
C GLU A 154 7.95 -9.32 -18.42
N ASN A 155 8.48 -10.46 -17.95
CA ASN A 155 7.80 -11.75 -18.02
C ASN A 155 7.52 -12.40 -16.67
N VAL A 156 8.16 -11.95 -15.59
CA VAL A 156 8.03 -12.58 -14.27
C VAL A 156 7.22 -11.67 -13.36
N VAL A 157 6.06 -12.17 -12.94
CA VAL A 157 5.22 -11.51 -11.94
C VAL A 157 5.58 -11.99 -10.52
N PRO A 158 5.28 -11.20 -9.48
CA PRO A 158 5.42 -11.64 -8.10
C PRO A 158 4.68 -12.96 -7.82
N GLU A 159 5.23 -13.79 -6.93
CA GLU A 159 4.67 -15.11 -6.60
C GLU A 159 3.20 -15.01 -6.16
N VAL A 160 2.90 -14.03 -5.31
CA VAL A 160 1.54 -13.79 -4.81
C VAL A 160 0.56 -13.37 -5.90
N VAL A 161 1.01 -12.68 -6.94
CA VAL A 161 0.20 -12.29 -8.09
C VAL A 161 -0.15 -13.54 -8.91
N ALA A 162 0.83 -14.41 -9.16
CA ALA A 162 0.60 -15.68 -9.85
C ALA A 162 -0.35 -16.59 -9.06
N LEU A 163 -0.20 -16.67 -7.74
CA LEU A 163 -1.09 -17.43 -6.87
C LEU A 163 -2.53 -16.91 -6.93
N ALA A 164 -2.74 -15.60 -6.79
CA ALA A 164 -4.06 -14.98 -6.89
C ALA A 164 -4.73 -15.25 -8.24
N ARG A 165 -4.00 -15.02 -9.34
CA ARG A 165 -4.51 -15.26 -10.70
C ARG A 165 -4.91 -16.70 -10.94
N SER A 166 -4.15 -17.66 -10.41
CA SER A 166 -4.49 -19.09 -10.56
C SER A 166 -5.80 -19.49 -9.85
N ARG A 167 -6.30 -18.65 -8.94
CA ARG A 167 -7.60 -18.81 -8.26
C ARG A 167 -8.68 -17.86 -8.78
N GLY A 168 -8.42 -17.12 -9.86
CA GLY A 168 -9.38 -16.15 -10.42
C GLY A 168 -9.49 -14.85 -9.64
N TYR A 169 -8.49 -14.53 -8.81
CA TYR A 169 -8.37 -13.24 -8.14
C TYR A 169 -7.38 -12.33 -8.85
N GLU A 170 -7.61 -11.02 -8.75
CA GLU A 170 -6.68 -10.01 -9.22
C GLU A 170 -5.91 -9.38 -8.07
N VAL A 171 -4.68 -8.97 -8.32
CA VAL A 171 -3.86 -8.20 -7.37
C VAL A 171 -3.59 -6.84 -7.96
N VAL A 172 -3.91 -5.79 -7.20
CA VAL A 172 -3.64 -4.39 -7.55
C VAL A 172 -2.80 -3.75 -6.46
N TYR A 173 -1.78 -3.02 -6.88
CA TYR A 173 -0.93 -2.24 -5.98
C TYR A 173 -1.42 -0.80 -5.93
N THR A 174 -1.52 -0.22 -4.74
CA THR A 174 -1.79 1.22 -4.61
C THR A 174 -0.60 2.04 -5.12
N PRO A 175 -0.80 3.30 -5.52
CA PRO A 175 0.31 4.20 -5.81
C PRO A 175 1.26 4.33 -4.60
N PRO A 176 2.59 4.37 -4.80
CA PRO A 176 3.54 4.55 -3.70
C PRO A 176 3.26 5.82 -2.90
N TYR A 177 3.41 5.74 -1.57
CA TYR A 177 3.22 6.87 -0.63
C TYR A 177 1.79 7.42 -0.52
N HIS A 178 0.78 6.71 -1.05
CA HIS A 178 -0.63 7.08 -0.95
C HIS A 178 -1.41 6.12 -0.04
N SER A 179 -1.08 6.11 1.26
CA SER A 179 -1.78 5.27 2.26
C SER A 179 -3.25 5.68 2.45
N ASP A 180 -3.60 6.92 2.12
CA ASP A 180 -4.97 7.42 2.05
C ASP A 180 -5.83 6.72 1.00
N LEU A 181 -5.20 6.03 0.03
CA LEU A 181 -5.87 5.15 -0.94
C LEU A 181 -5.98 3.70 -0.47
N GLN A 182 -5.59 3.39 0.77
CA GLN A 182 -5.79 2.08 1.40
C GLN A 182 -6.87 2.16 2.48
N PRO A 183 -8.09 1.65 2.23
CA PRO A 183 -9.21 1.85 3.15
C PRO A 183 -9.03 1.22 4.53
N ILE A 184 -8.14 0.23 4.64
CA ILE A 184 -7.83 -0.45 5.90
C ILE A 184 -7.04 0.43 6.88
N GLU A 185 -6.37 1.50 6.41
CA GLU A 185 -5.69 2.47 7.28
C GLU A 185 -6.68 3.18 8.21
N TYR A 186 -7.89 3.46 7.74
CA TYR A 186 -8.97 3.99 8.57
C TYR A 186 -9.41 2.98 9.64
N ILE A 187 -9.38 1.68 9.32
CA ILE A 187 -9.70 0.61 10.28
C ILE A 187 -8.59 0.48 11.33
N TRP A 188 -7.32 0.66 10.94
CA TRP A 188 -6.22 0.76 11.90
C TRP A 188 -6.37 1.94 12.84
N ALA A 189 -6.72 3.11 12.33
CA ALA A 189 -7.00 4.27 13.16
C ALA A 189 -8.16 4.01 14.14
N TYR A 190 -9.25 3.41 13.66
CA TYR A 190 -10.41 3.04 14.46
C TYR A 190 -10.06 2.07 15.60
N VAL A 191 -9.41 0.94 15.25
CA VAL A 191 -9.02 -0.12 16.19
C VAL A 191 -8.02 0.40 17.22
N LYS A 192 -6.95 1.08 16.78
CA LYS A 192 -5.94 1.62 17.69
C LYS A 192 -6.54 2.68 18.61
N GLY A 193 -7.46 3.50 18.11
CA GLY A 193 -8.21 4.45 18.93
C GLY A 193 -8.93 3.79 20.11
N ILE A 194 -9.61 2.65 19.87
CA ILE A 194 -10.29 1.87 20.93
C ILE A 194 -9.29 1.35 21.97
N VAL A 195 -8.15 0.83 21.53
CA VAL A 195 -7.13 0.29 22.45
C VAL A 195 -6.46 1.42 23.25
N GLY A 196 -6.08 2.51 22.58
CA GLY A 196 -5.35 3.63 23.18
C GLY A 196 -6.16 4.42 24.20
N ARG A 197 -7.50 4.50 24.04
CA ARG A 197 -8.39 5.14 25.04
C ARG A 197 -8.43 4.41 26.38
N GLN A 198 -8.03 3.15 26.43
CA GLN A 198 -8.02 2.34 27.65
C GLN A 198 -6.65 2.31 28.34
N TYR A 199 -5.67 3.04 27.80
CA TYR A 199 -4.31 3.03 28.33
C TYR A 199 -4.24 3.66 29.73
N THR A 200 -3.49 2.98 30.60
CA THR A 200 -3.11 3.43 31.95
C THR A 200 -1.64 3.07 32.19
N THR A 201 -1.00 3.65 33.20
CA THR A 201 0.41 3.35 33.53
C THR A 201 0.66 1.89 33.89
N GLU A 202 -0.39 1.18 34.33
CA GLU A 202 -0.37 -0.24 34.71
C GLU A 202 -0.73 -1.18 33.56
N THR A 203 -1.03 -0.64 32.37
CA THR A 203 -1.37 -1.45 31.19
C THR A 203 -0.24 -2.41 30.87
N THR A 204 -0.56 -3.70 30.78
CA THR A 204 0.37 -4.76 30.38
C THR A 204 0.27 -5.07 28.90
N MET A 205 1.21 -5.83 28.35
CA MET A 205 1.10 -6.34 26.98
C MET A 205 -0.09 -7.29 26.79
N GLU A 206 -0.50 -8.00 27.85
CA GLU A 206 -1.67 -8.88 27.82
C GLU A 206 -2.96 -8.04 27.75
N ASP A 207 -3.01 -6.92 28.47
CA ASP A 207 -4.11 -5.96 28.33
C ASP A 207 -4.21 -5.40 26.92
N VAL A 208 -3.08 -4.98 26.34
CA VAL A 208 -3.04 -4.49 24.95
C VAL A 208 -3.52 -5.56 23.99
N ARG A 209 -3.08 -6.82 24.16
CA ARG A 209 -3.52 -7.94 23.32
C ARG A 209 -5.03 -8.18 23.44
N ARG A 210 -5.55 -8.27 24.67
CA ARG A 210 -6.99 -8.50 24.92
C ARG A 210 -7.85 -7.37 24.35
N ARG A 211 -7.45 -6.11 24.56
CA ARG A 211 -8.16 -4.93 24.03
C ARG A 211 -8.13 -4.91 22.51
N LEU A 212 -7.00 -5.27 21.92
CA LEU A 212 -6.85 -5.37 20.47
C LEU A 212 -7.77 -6.46 19.89
N ASP A 213 -7.80 -7.66 20.48
CA ASP A 213 -8.67 -8.75 20.04
C ASP A 213 -10.15 -8.34 20.10
N ILE A 214 -10.57 -7.65 21.18
CA ILE A 214 -11.92 -7.09 21.31
C ILE A 214 -12.20 -6.03 20.24
N ALA A 215 -11.25 -5.11 20.01
CA ALA A 215 -11.42 -4.03 19.04
C ALA A 215 -11.50 -4.57 17.60
N LEU A 216 -10.69 -5.58 17.25
CA LEU A 216 -10.72 -6.25 15.95
C LEU A 216 -12.02 -7.04 15.74
N GLY A 217 -12.48 -7.77 16.76
CA GLY A 217 -13.75 -8.53 16.68
C GLY A 217 -15.00 -7.63 16.73
N GLY A 218 -14.86 -6.40 17.21
CA GLY A 218 -15.96 -5.45 17.38
C GLY A 218 -16.08 -4.39 16.28
N VAL A 219 -15.31 -4.46 15.19
CA VAL A 219 -15.43 -3.49 14.09
C VAL A 219 -16.77 -3.68 13.37
N PRO A 220 -17.67 -2.67 13.37
CA PRO A 220 -18.95 -2.78 12.71
C PRO A 220 -18.82 -2.90 11.19
N SER A 221 -19.70 -3.69 10.57
CA SER A 221 -19.73 -3.89 9.12
C SER A 221 -19.88 -2.58 8.35
N ASP A 222 -20.74 -1.69 8.83
CA ASP A 222 -21.02 -0.40 8.20
C ASP A 222 -19.81 0.54 8.24
N VAL A 223 -18.95 0.42 9.25
CA VAL A 223 -17.70 1.21 9.35
C VAL A 223 -16.75 0.78 8.24
N ILE A 224 -16.56 -0.54 8.06
CA ILE A 224 -15.70 -1.09 6.99
C ILE A 224 -16.22 -0.68 5.62
N TYR A 225 -17.52 -0.87 5.38
CA TYR A 225 -18.17 -0.49 4.13
C TYR A 225 -17.99 1.00 3.81
N ARG A 226 -18.17 1.88 4.80
CA ARG A 226 -18.00 3.33 4.63
C ARG A 226 -16.55 3.72 4.33
N CYS A 227 -15.57 3.11 5.00
CA CYS A 227 -14.15 3.33 4.71
C CYS A 227 -13.80 2.92 3.26
N ILE A 228 -14.25 1.74 2.83
CA ILE A 228 -14.02 1.27 1.46
C ILE A 228 -14.71 2.20 0.43
N SER A 229 -15.96 2.57 0.69
CA SER A 229 -16.73 3.46 -0.20
C SER A 229 -16.09 4.85 -0.32
N HIS A 230 -15.59 5.39 0.79
CA HIS A 230 -14.87 6.66 0.81
C HIS A 230 -13.61 6.60 -0.07
N THR A 231 -12.80 5.56 0.07
CA THR A 231 -11.60 5.39 -0.74
C THR A 231 -11.94 5.17 -2.22
N LYS A 232 -12.96 4.38 -2.55
CA LYS A 232 -13.43 4.21 -3.95
C LYS A 232 -13.82 5.55 -4.58
N LYS A 233 -14.54 6.39 -3.84
CA LYS A 233 -14.90 7.74 -4.29
C LYS A 233 -13.64 8.59 -4.56
N LYS A 234 -12.69 8.59 -3.63
CA LYS A 234 -11.44 9.34 -3.76
C LYS A 234 -10.61 8.89 -4.97
N VAL A 235 -10.51 7.58 -5.21
CA VAL A 235 -9.84 7.03 -6.40
C VAL A 235 -10.53 7.48 -7.68
N SER A 236 -11.87 7.48 -7.70
CA SER A 236 -12.65 7.91 -8.87
C SER A 236 -12.45 9.40 -9.17
N GLU A 237 -12.47 10.25 -8.15
CA GLU A 237 -12.21 11.69 -8.26
C GLU A 237 -10.78 11.97 -8.76
N LEU A 238 -9.78 11.27 -8.22
CA LEU A 238 -8.40 11.41 -8.68
C LEU A 238 -8.23 10.95 -10.13
N SER A 239 -8.88 9.85 -10.52
CA SER A 239 -8.85 9.38 -11.90
C SER A 239 -9.47 10.38 -12.87
N ALA A 240 -10.60 11.00 -12.51
CA ALA A 240 -11.24 12.02 -13.34
C ALA A 240 -10.33 13.24 -13.52
N TYR A 241 -9.71 13.70 -12.43
CA TYR A 241 -8.76 14.81 -12.45
C TYR A 241 -7.55 14.54 -13.35
N LEU A 242 -6.98 13.32 -13.31
CA LEU A 242 -5.85 12.95 -14.18
C LEU A 242 -6.23 12.94 -15.66
N VAL A 243 -7.42 12.44 -16.00
CA VAL A 243 -7.92 12.45 -17.38
C VAL A 243 -8.13 13.89 -17.88
N GLU A 244 -8.63 14.78 -17.02
CA GLU A 244 -8.78 16.20 -17.36
C GLU A 244 -7.43 16.90 -17.59
N LEU A 245 -6.41 16.58 -16.78
CA LEU A 245 -5.06 17.10 -16.96
C LEU A 245 -4.43 16.62 -18.28
N GLU A 246 -4.54 15.33 -18.59
CA GLU A 246 -4.01 14.77 -19.84
C GLU A 246 -4.66 15.43 -21.06
N ALA A 247 -5.99 15.62 -21.05
CA ALA A 247 -6.70 16.30 -22.12
C ALA A 247 -6.27 17.77 -22.28
N ALA A 248 -5.99 18.46 -21.16
CA ALA A 248 -5.50 19.83 -21.20
C ALA A 248 -4.07 19.91 -21.78
N ASP A 249 -3.18 19.00 -21.40
CA ASP A 249 -1.80 18.93 -21.92
C ASP A 249 -1.77 18.61 -23.42
N GLU A 250 -2.70 17.77 -23.90
CA GLU A 250 -2.87 17.50 -25.33
C GLU A 250 -3.36 18.73 -26.10
N ALA A 251 -4.33 19.47 -25.55
CA ALA A 251 -4.87 20.68 -26.18
C ALA A 251 -3.84 21.83 -26.28
N VAL A 252 -2.90 21.92 -25.34
CA VAL A 252 -1.80 22.91 -25.37
C VAL A 252 -0.72 22.54 -26.40
N ASN A 253 -0.57 21.25 -26.73
CA ASN A 253 0.41 20.74 -27.68
C ASN A 253 -0.12 20.58 -29.12
N GLU A 254 -1.35 21.02 -29.42
CA GLU A 254 -1.82 21.10 -30.80
C GLU A 254 -0.98 22.15 -31.58
N PRO A 255 -0.29 21.76 -32.67
CA PRO A 255 0.45 22.73 -33.47
C PRO A 255 -0.54 23.69 -34.10
N ALA A 256 -0.33 24.99 -33.88
CA ALA A 256 -1.07 26.04 -34.57
C ALA A 256 -1.07 25.73 -36.07
N LEU A 257 -2.27 25.60 -36.64
CA LEU A 257 -2.46 25.53 -38.09
C LEU A 257 -1.67 26.68 -38.74
N PRO A 258 -0.96 26.46 -39.86
CA PRO A 258 -0.33 27.55 -40.59
C PRO A 258 -1.44 28.43 -41.18
N GLY A 259 -1.84 29.44 -40.39
CA GLY A 259 -2.71 30.51 -40.81
C GLY A 259 -1.94 31.41 -41.76
N GLU A 260 -2.53 31.63 -42.92
CA GLU A 260 -2.03 32.38 -44.05
C GLU A 260 -1.51 33.78 -43.63
N ASP A 261 -0.38 34.15 -44.24
CA ASP A 261 0.16 35.51 -44.26
C ASP A 261 -0.95 36.51 -44.62
N GLU A 262 -1.29 37.43 -43.73
CA GLU A 262 -1.60 38.80 -44.14
C GLU A 262 -0.93 39.83 -43.23
N SER A 263 -0.03 40.56 -43.88
CA SER A 263 0.67 41.76 -43.45
C SER A 263 -0.29 42.92 -43.15
N SER A 264 0.01 43.72 -42.12
CA SER A 264 0.11 45.19 -42.21
C SER A 264 0.31 45.86 -40.83
N ASP A 265 1.53 46.36 -40.63
CA ASP A 265 1.96 47.66 -40.08
C ASP A 265 1.42 48.21 -38.73
N ASP A 266 2.35 48.22 -37.77
CA ASP A 266 2.83 49.32 -36.92
C ASP A 266 1.87 50.40 -36.39
N ALA A 267 1.79 50.49 -35.05
CA ALA A 267 1.97 51.74 -34.33
C ALA A 267 2.40 51.50 -32.87
N GLU A 268 3.59 52.00 -32.53
CA GLU A 268 4.15 52.08 -31.19
C GLU A 268 3.27 52.86 -30.21
N SER A 269 3.24 52.41 -28.96
CA SER A 269 2.93 53.25 -27.79
C SER A 269 3.46 52.55 -26.54
N ASP A 270 4.60 53.04 -26.06
CA ASP A 270 5.08 52.88 -24.68
C ASP A 270 3.93 53.07 -23.67
N ASP A 271 3.80 52.16 -22.72
CA ASP A 271 3.73 52.60 -21.33
C ASP A 271 4.14 51.50 -20.34
N ASP A 272 4.97 51.95 -19.42
CA ASP A 272 5.75 51.24 -18.42
C ASP A 272 4.89 50.99 -17.16
N GLN A 273 4.80 49.74 -16.68
CA GLN A 273 4.63 49.49 -15.25
C GLN A 273 4.93 48.06 -14.80
N SER A 274 6.00 47.98 -14.01
CA SER A 274 6.43 46.91 -13.10
C SER A 274 5.32 46.30 -12.23
N ILE A 275 5.46 45.01 -11.88
CA ILE A 275 5.70 44.49 -10.50
C ILE A 275 5.61 42.95 -10.45
N LEU A 276 6.71 42.33 -9.97
CA LEU A 276 6.89 41.12 -9.15
C LEU A 276 5.94 39.92 -9.31
N THR A 277 6.40 38.77 -9.82
CA THR A 277 7.08 37.63 -9.13
C THR A 277 6.22 36.78 -8.17
N ASP A 278 6.29 35.47 -8.45
CA ASP A 278 6.25 34.31 -7.54
C ASP A 278 4.89 33.75 -7.06
N ILE A 279 4.47 32.66 -7.73
CA ILE A 279 3.82 31.52 -7.07
C ILE A 279 4.77 30.33 -7.19
N VAL A 280 5.36 29.95 -6.06
CA VAL A 280 6.14 28.73 -5.87
C VAL A 280 5.21 27.62 -5.37
N VAL A 281 5.35 26.43 -5.97
CA VAL A 281 4.81 25.15 -5.49
C VAL A 281 5.72 24.58 -4.40
#